data_AF-A0A966B4Z2-F1
#
_entry.id   AF-A0A966B4Z2-F1
#
_cell.length_a   1.000
_cell.length_b   1.000
_cell.length_c   1.000
_cell.angle_alpha   90.00
_cell.angle_beta   90.00
_cell.angle_gamma   90.00
#
_symmetry.space_group_name_H-M   'P 1'
#
loop_
_entity.id
_entity.type
_entity.pdbx_description
1 polymer ?
#
loop_
_entity_poly.entity_id
_entity_poly.type
_entity_poly.pdbx_seq_one_letter_code
_entity_poly.pdbx_strand_id
1 'polypeptide(L)'
;QIQSQLDVMFKATGHKNAYFPLLIPLSYLEKEAEHAEGFATECAVVTHHRLEVQKDESGKTKMVPTGELSEPFIIRPTSETIIGAAFARWIESYRDLPLLINQWANVMRWEMRPRLFLRTTEFLWQEGHTVHETSEEAWEETEKILDVYEKFAREHLAIPVITGEKTENERFPGADRTLCIEAMVQDKKAIQAVTSHFLGQNFSKASDISFAGRDGTKQFGWTTSWGVSTRLVGTLIMAHGDDDGVIIPPMVAPTQIGILPVIPKEENREAVITAAESLAKLLSSSSYGGLPIRVEIDKRDMQGGAKNWEWIKKGAPMRVEIGPRDIQKGSVAVTRRDRSPKDKEFIPNEEFLQEVANVLEDIQSSLLERATRFKEDNMKRIDSMEEFIEFFTPSNTEKPEIHGGFALCHWAGSNEEEEKIAKEHKVTIRCIPHGEQYAEEGTCILTGQPSSRRVVFSKAY
;
A
#
# COMPACT_ATOMS: atom_id res chain seq x y z
N GLN A 1 4.73 10.17 5.70
CA GLN A 1 3.52 9.91 6.51
C GLN A 1 3.19 8.42 6.57
N ILE A 2 3.09 7.70 5.44
CA ILE A 2 2.82 6.24 5.48
C ILE A 2 3.91 5.48 6.23
N GLN A 3 5.17 5.61 5.78
CA GLN A 3 6.30 4.94 6.42
C GLN A 3 6.39 5.23 7.93
N SER A 4 6.39 6.51 8.31
CA SER A 4 6.56 6.91 9.71
C SER A 4 5.47 6.37 10.64
N GLN A 5 4.22 6.26 10.17
CA GLN A 5 3.11 5.78 10.99
C GLN A 5 3.08 4.25 11.07
N LEU A 6 3.29 3.55 9.94
CA LEU A 6 3.44 2.09 9.95
C LEU A 6 4.63 1.64 10.80
N ASP A 7 5.75 2.36 10.74
CA ASP A 7 6.94 2.06 11.54
C ASP A 7 6.66 2.14 13.06
N VAL A 8 5.80 3.08 13.49
CA VAL A 8 5.33 3.15 14.89
C VAL A 8 4.46 1.94 15.22
N MET A 9 3.56 1.54 14.32
CA MET A 9 2.69 0.37 14.52
C MET A 9 3.49 -0.93 14.63
N PHE A 10 4.51 -1.13 13.78
CA PHE A 10 5.37 -2.33 13.85
C PHE A 10 6.23 -2.36 15.12
N LYS A 11 6.75 -1.19 15.55
CA LYS A 11 7.48 -1.10 16.83
C LYS A 11 6.58 -1.41 18.02
N ALA A 12 5.30 -1.02 17.96
CA ALA A 12 4.33 -1.34 19.00
C ALA A 12 4.06 -2.85 19.12
N THR A 13 4.31 -3.64 18.06
CA THR A 13 4.21 -5.11 18.06
C THR A 13 5.55 -5.81 18.33
N GLY A 14 6.62 -5.06 18.67
CA GLY A 14 7.91 -5.62 19.07
C GLY A 14 8.95 -5.75 17.95
N HIS A 15 8.63 -5.33 16.72
CA HIS A 15 9.53 -5.41 15.58
C HIS A 15 10.69 -4.43 15.68
N LYS A 16 11.85 -4.84 15.15
CA LYS A 16 13.05 -4.01 15.06
C LYS A 16 13.43 -3.81 13.61
N ASN A 17 13.78 -2.59 13.27
CA ASN A 17 14.29 -2.29 11.93
C ASN A 17 15.73 -2.78 11.76
N ALA A 18 16.01 -3.39 10.62
CA ALA A 18 17.33 -3.71 10.12
C ALA A 18 17.46 -3.26 8.65
N TYR A 19 18.66 -3.37 8.10
CA TYR A 19 18.91 -3.12 6.69
C TYR A 19 19.93 -4.13 6.15
N PHE A 20 19.50 -4.90 5.16
CA PHE A 20 20.25 -5.91 4.45
C PHE A 20 20.77 -5.36 3.11
N PRO A 21 21.88 -5.90 2.59
CA PRO A 21 22.45 -5.47 1.31
C PRO A 21 21.47 -5.52 0.14
N LEU A 22 21.63 -4.58 -0.80
CA LEU A 22 20.88 -4.52 -2.06
C LEU A 22 21.28 -5.65 -3.03
N LEU A 23 22.56 -6.01 -3.03
CA LEU A 23 23.14 -7.00 -3.93
C LEU A 23 23.14 -8.38 -3.26
N ILE A 24 22.51 -9.34 -3.90
CA ILE A 24 22.41 -10.74 -3.46
C ILE A 24 23.29 -11.59 -4.39
N PRO A 25 24.21 -12.44 -3.88
CA PRO A 25 24.94 -13.38 -4.72
C PRO A 25 23.98 -14.26 -5.51
N LEU A 26 24.26 -14.51 -6.80
CA LEU A 26 23.39 -15.36 -7.64
C LEU A 26 23.21 -16.77 -7.03
N SER A 27 24.27 -17.33 -6.43
CA SER A 27 24.26 -18.63 -5.75
C SER A 27 23.24 -18.74 -4.61
N TYR A 28 22.80 -17.61 -4.02
CA TYR A 28 21.77 -17.62 -2.98
C TYR A 28 20.37 -17.84 -3.58
N LEU A 29 20.08 -17.23 -4.73
CA LEU A 29 18.82 -17.44 -5.45
C LEU A 29 18.75 -18.86 -6.05
N GLU A 30 19.88 -19.40 -6.52
CA GLU A 30 19.93 -20.76 -7.07
C GLU A 30 19.52 -21.81 -6.02
N LYS A 31 20.00 -21.68 -4.77
CA LYS A 31 19.60 -22.54 -3.66
C LYS A 31 18.12 -22.45 -3.32
N GLU A 32 17.53 -21.26 -3.43
CA GLU A 32 16.10 -21.07 -3.19
C GLU A 32 15.25 -21.66 -4.32
N ALA A 33 15.68 -21.50 -5.57
CA ALA A 33 14.97 -22.03 -6.75
C ALA A 33 14.86 -23.57 -6.73
N GLU A 34 15.82 -24.27 -6.11
CA GLU A 34 15.73 -25.72 -5.86
C GLU A 34 14.58 -26.10 -4.90
N HIS A 35 14.07 -25.15 -4.12
CA HIS A 35 13.06 -25.35 -3.07
C HIS A 35 11.74 -24.59 -3.31
N ALA A 36 11.72 -23.60 -4.20
CA ALA A 36 10.52 -22.82 -4.56
C ALA A 36 10.56 -22.36 -6.04
N GLU A 37 9.71 -22.92 -6.89
CA GLU A 37 9.51 -22.45 -8.26
C GLU A 37 8.82 -21.07 -8.27
N GLY A 38 9.39 -20.06 -8.92
CA GLY A 38 8.64 -18.83 -9.27
C GLY A 38 9.37 -17.48 -9.16
N PHE A 39 10.53 -17.38 -8.51
CA PHE A 39 11.20 -16.07 -8.31
C PHE A 39 12.01 -15.56 -9.51
N ALA A 40 12.35 -16.43 -10.47
CA ALA A 40 13.53 -16.25 -11.33
C ALA A 40 13.34 -15.46 -12.64
N THR A 41 12.22 -14.79 -12.91
CA THR A 41 11.97 -14.26 -14.28
C THR A 41 12.26 -12.77 -14.48
N GLU A 42 12.30 -11.94 -13.43
CA GLU A 42 12.34 -10.47 -13.58
C GLU A 42 13.48 -9.80 -12.77
N CYS A 43 14.67 -10.39 -12.73
CA CYS A 43 15.81 -9.86 -11.97
C CYS A 43 16.77 -9.00 -12.80
N ALA A 44 17.27 -7.90 -12.22
CA ALA A 44 18.43 -7.18 -12.78
C ALA A 44 19.74 -7.77 -12.23
N VAL A 45 20.71 -7.97 -13.12
CA VAL A 45 21.97 -8.67 -12.82
C VAL A 45 23.17 -7.72 -12.98
N VAL A 46 24.00 -7.64 -11.94
CA VAL A 46 25.27 -6.92 -11.93
C VAL A 46 26.38 -7.92 -12.23
N THR A 47 27.03 -7.75 -13.38
CA THR A 47 28.13 -8.61 -13.85
C THR A 47 29.48 -7.91 -13.88
N HIS A 48 29.51 -6.58 -13.83
CA HIS A 48 30.73 -5.77 -13.97
C HIS A 48 30.76 -4.68 -12.89
N HIS A 49 31.97 -4.34 -12.41
CA HIS A 49 32.16 -3.35 -11.35
C HIS A 49 32.84 -2.04 -11.82
N ARG A 50 33.13 -1.90 -13.12
CA ARG A 50 33.80 -0.72 -13.68
C ARG A 50 33.21 -0.32 -15.04
N LEU A 51 33.28 0.97 -15.35
CA LEU A 51 33.11 1.51 -16.69
C LEU A 51 34.44 2.11 -17.15
N GLU A 52 34.84 1.80 -18.38
CA GLU A 52 36.00 2.41 -19.04
C GLU A 52 35.58 3.25 -20.24
N VAL A 53 36.29 4.35 -20.46
CA VAL A 53 36.08 5.24 -21.59
C VAL A 53 36.80 4.67 -22.80
N GLN A 54 36.05 4.42 -23.87
CA GLN A 54 36.59 4.09 -25.19
C GLN A 54 36.13 5.13 -26.20
N LYS A 55 37.00 5.46 -27.16
CA LYS A 55 36.62 6.28 -28.32
C LYS A 55 36.25 5.35 -29.46
N ASP A 56 35.08 5.55 -30.07
CA ASP A 56 34.74 4.84 -31.30
C ASP A 56 35.51 5.42 -32.51
N GLU A 57 35.38 4.77 -33.67
CA GLU A 57 36.04 5.18 -34.92
C GLU A 57 35.65 6.59 -35.39
N SER A 58 34.53 7.13 -34.91
CA SER A 58 34.07 8.49 -35.17
C SER A 58 34.59 9.53 -34.16
N GLY A 59 35.39 9.10 -33.18
CA GLY A 59 35.92 9.94 -32.10
C GLY A 59 34.93 10.19 -30.96
N LYS A 60 33.75 9.56 -30.97
CA LYS A 60 32.73 9.73 -29.93
C LYS A 60 33.08 8.87 -28.71
N THR A 61 32.85 9.45 -27.53
CA THR A 61 33.13 8.80 -26.24
C THR A 61 32.01 7.81 -25.91
N LYS A 62 32.39 6.55 -25.65
CA LYS A 62 31.51 5.46 -25.21
C LYS A 62 32.01 4.93 -23.87
N MET A 63 31.09 4.68 -22.95
CA MET A 63 31.37 3.95 -21.70
C MET A 63 31.14 2.46 -21.95
N VAL A 64 32.13 1.63 -21.64
CA VAL A 64 32.06 0.17 -21.81
C VAL A 64 32.24 -0.49 -20.44
N PRO A 65 31.37 -1.43 -20.04
CA PRO A 65 31.56 -2.24 -18.84
C PRO A 65 32.87 -3.03 -18.89
N THR A 66 33.67 -2.95 -17.83
CA THR A 66 34.90 -3.74 -17.60
C THR A 66 34.96 -4.20 -16.15
N GLY A 67 35.93 -5.07 -15.82
CA GLY A 67 36.03 -5.64 -14.47
C GLY A 67 34.87 -6.59 -14.20
N GLU A 68 34.83 -7.70 -14.92
CA GLU A 68 33.86 -8.77 -14.70
C GLU A 68 34.00 -9.34 -13.28
N LEU A 69 32.87 -9.56 -12.62
CA LEU A 69 32.81 -10.11 -11.26
C LEU A 69 33.07 -11.62 -11.30
N SER A 70 33.66 -12.15 -10.22
CA SER A 70 33.87 -13.60 -10.05
C SER A 70 32.56 -14.38 -9.94
N GLU A 71 31.51 -13.73 -9.45
CA GLU A 71 30.14 -14.22 -9.39
C GLU A 71 29.21 -13.04 -9.69
N PRO A 72 28.16 -13.23 -10.52
CA PRO A 72 27.13 -12.22 -10.72
C PRO A 72 26.36 -11.94 -9.43
N PHE A 73 25.92 -10.69 -9.25
CA PHE A 73 25.00 -10.32 -8.17
C PHE A 73 23.64 -9.91 -8.74
N ILE A 74 22.60 -10.23 -8.01
CA ILE A 74 21.23 -9.85 -8.30
C ILE A 74 20.87 -8.63 -7.46
N ILE A 75 20.28 -7.61 -8.09
CA ILE A 75 19.61 -6.54 -7.36
C ILE A 75 18.33 -7.14 -6.77
N ARG A 76 18.18 -7.10 -5.44
CA ARG A 76 17.08 -7.79 -4.74
C ARG A 76 15.69 -7.55 -5.40
N PRO A 77 15.02 -8.60 -5.90
CA PRO A 77 13.59 -8.55 -6.20
C PRO A 77 12.74 -8.69 -4.92
N THR A 78 13.37 -9.25 -3.89
CA THR A 78 12.91 -9.51 -2.53
C THR A 78 14.13 -9.93 -1.68
N SER A 79 14.07 -9.90 -0.34
CA SER A 79 15.25 -10.11 0.52
C SER A 79 15.30 -11.46 1.26
N GLU A 80 14.39 -12.40 1.00
CA GLU A 80 14.26 -13.68 1.72
C GLU A 80 15.58 -14.45 1.81
N THR A 81 16.33 -14.57 0.70
CA THR A 81 17.58 -15.33 0.67
C THR A 81 18.71 -14.70 1.49
N ILE A 82 18.90 -13.38 1.38
CA ILE A 82 19.95 -12.67 2.13
C ILE A 82 19.59 -12.58 3.62
N ILE A 83 18.30 -12.47 3.94
CA ILE A 83 17.78 -12.47 5.31
C ILE A 83 17.90 -13.87 5.92
N GLY A 84 17.52 -14.92 5.18
CA GLY A 84 17.63 -16.30 5.63
C GLY A 84 19.06 -16.68 5.99
N ALA A 85 20.03 -16.32 5.14
CA ALA A 85 21.45 -16.52 5.41
C ALA A 85 21.98 -15.74 6.63
N ALA A 86 21.35 -14.61 6.98
CA ALA A 86 21.67 -13.91 8.21
C ALA A 86 21.01 -14.57 9.43
N PHE A 87 19.74 -14.93 9.34
CA PHE A 87 18.98 -15.57 10.41
C PHE A 87 19.58 -16.91 10.82
N ALA A 88 20.02 -17.73 9.86
CA ALA A 88 20.73 -18.98 10.12
C ALA A 88 22.04 -18.80 10.90
N ARG A 89 22.65 -17.61 10.88
CA ARG A 89 23.84 -17.28 11.69
C ARG A 89 23.50 -16.63 13.02
N TRP A 90 22.32 -16.02 13.14
CA TRP A 90 21.91 -15.27 14.33
C TRP A 90 21.16 -16.15 15.34
N ILE A 91 20.47 -17.17 14.85
CA ILE A 91 19.62 -18.06 15.64
C ILE A 91 20.42 -19.33 15.94
N GLU A 92 20.64 -19.62 17.21
CA GLU A 92 21.30 -20.85 17.66
C GLU A 92 20.43 -21.65 18.64
N SER A 93 19.56 -20.98 19.41
CA SER A 93 18.72 -21.59 20.46
C SER A 93 17.30 -21.03 20.44
N TYR A 94 16.34 -21.76 21.04
CA TYR A 94 14.98 -21.27 21.29
C TYR A 94 14.93 -19.91 22.02
N ARG A 95 16.03 -19.52 22.70
CA ARG A 95 16.16 -18.23 23.40
C ARG A 95 16.35 -17.03 22.47
N ASP A 96 16.72 -17.27 21.22
CA ASP A 96 16.88 -16.24 20.20
C ASP A 96 15.55 -15.93 19.50
N LEU A 97 14.49 -16.67 19.83
CA LEU A 97 13.16 -16.58 19.25
C LEU A 97 12.16 -15.92 20.23
N PRO A 98 11.12 -15.22 19.72
CA PRO A 98 10.91 -14.91 18.32
C PRO A 98 11.86 -13.81 17.82
N LEU A 99 12.35 -13.96 16.58
CA LEU A 99 13.12 -12.93 15.90
C LEU A 99 12.19 -12.12 15.01
N LEU A 100 12.00 -10.83 15.32
CA LEU A 100 11.02 -9.95 14.66
C LEU A 100 11.73 -8.80 13.94
N ILE A 101 12.00 -8.94 12.64
CA ILE A 101 12.78 -7.97 11.86
C ILE A 101 11.93 -7.31 10.79
N ASN A 102 12.09 -6.00 10.64
CA ASN A 102 11.51 -5.20 9.58
C ASN A 102 12.59 -4.48 8.77
N GLN A 103 12.37 -4.28 7.47
CA GLN A 103 13.22 -3.47 6.61
C GLN A 103 12.39 -2.50 5.76
N TRP A 104 12.85 -1.25 5.68
CA TRP A 104 12.41 -0.29 4.67
C TRP A 104 13.47 -0.20 3.57
N ALA A 105 13.09 -0.47 2.34
CA ALA A 105 14.02 -0.66 1.23
C ALA A 105 13.40 -0.33 -0.12
N ASN A 106 14.24 -0.16 -1.14
CA ASN A 106 13.86 -0.32 -2.53
C ASN A 106 14.06 -1.78 -2.97
N VAL A 107 13.26 -2.25 -3.91
CA VAL A 107 13.46 -3.51 -4.64
C VAL A 107 13.31 -3.30 -6.14
N MET A 108 13.87 -4.22 -6.92
CA MET A 108 13.83 -4.16 -8.38
C MET A 108 13.22 -5.44 -8.98
N ARG A 109 12.17 -5.28 -9.77
CA ARG A 109 11.56 -6.33 -10.59
C ARG A 109 11.38 -5.77 -12.00
N TRP A 110 11.98 -6.39 -13.00
CA TRP A 110 12.07 -5.84 -14.35
C TRP A 110 10.72 -5.79 -15.09
N GLU A 111 9.95 -4.74 -14.80
CA GLU A 111 8.61 -4.56 -15.33
C GLU A 111 8.58 -4.03 -16.77
N MET A 112 7.94 -4.77 -17.68
CA MET A 112 7.83 -4.40 -19.10
C MET A 112 6.72 -3.37 -19.39
N ARG A 113 5.71 -3.25 -18.53
CA ARG A 113 4.57 -2.33 -18.68
C ARG A 113 4.30 -1.58 -17.38
N PRO A 114 5.16 -0.61 -17.02
CA PRO A 114 5.04 0.07 -15.75
C PRO A 114 3.77 0.94 -15.67
N ARG A 115 3.14 0.92 -14.49
CA ARG A 115 2.08 1.83 -14.05
C ARG A 115 2.55 2.49 -12.76
N LEU A 116 2.65 3.82 -12.76
CA LEU A 116 3.18 4.57 -11.63
C LEU A 116 2.52 4.15 -10.30
N PHE A 117 3.34 3.94 -9.27
CA PHE A 117 3.00 3.37 -7.96
C PHE A 117 2.52 1.91 -7.95
N LEU A 118 1.71 1.48 -8.92
CA LEU A 118 1.10 0.14 -8.90
C LEU A 118 2.08 -0.96 -9.28
N ARG A 119 2.89 -0.71 -10.32
CA ARG A 119 3.83 -1.67 -10.89
C ARG A 119 4.96 -0.90 -11.57
N THR A 120 6.12 -0.83 -10.97
CA THR A 120 7.29 -0.11 -11.53
C THR A 120 8.53 -0.99 -11.42
N THR A 121 9.55 -0.72 -12.24
CA THR A 121 10.77 -1.53 -12.24
C THR A 121 11.49 -1.47 -10.90
N GLU A 122 11.63 -0.27 -10.35
CA GLU A 122 12.07 -0.05 -8.98
C GLU A 122 10.89 0.49 -8.17
N PHE A 123 10.72 0.02 -6.95
CA PHE A 123 9.74 0.59 -6.02
C PHE A 123 10.24 0.54 -4.58
N LEU A 124 9.80 1.51 -3.79
CA LEU A 124 10.00 1.50 -2.36
C LEU A 124 8.97 0.59 -1.71
N TRP A 125 9.41 -0.14 -0.70
CA TRP A 125 8.55 -1.00 0.08
C TRP A 125 9.06 -1.18 1.50
N GLN A 126 8.23 -1.87 2.27
CA GLN A 126 8.56 -2.43 3.54
C GLN A 126 8.37 -3.95 3.44
N GLU A 127 9.33 -4.68 3.98
CA GLU A 127 9.29 -6.13 4.12
C GLU A 127 9.68 -6.52 5.55
N GLY A 128 8.84 -7.31 6.19
CA GLY A 128 9.06 -7.84 7.52
C GLY A 128 9.26 -9.34 7.44
N HIS A 129 10.22 -9.85 8.21
CA HIS A 129 10.63 -11.25 8.20
C HIS A 129 10.80 -11.71 9.64
N THR A 130 10.15 -12.81 9.99
CA THR A 130 10.14 -13.29 11.37
C THR A 130 10.43 -14.78 11.46
N VAL A 131 10.94 -15.22 12.62
CA VAL A 131 11.19 -16.63 12.94
C VAL A 131 10.66 -16.93 14.33
N HIS A 132 9.91 -18.02 14.47
CA HIS A 132 9.20 -18.44 15.68
C HIS A 132 9.55 -19.87 16.08
N GLU A 133 9.35 -20.19 17.36
CA GLU A 133 9.60 -21.54 17.89
C GLU A 133 8.51 -22.51 17.40
N THR A 134 7.26 -22.03 17.27
CA THR A 134 6.09 -22.86 16.95
C THR A 134 5.31 -22.36 15.73
N SER A 135 4.51 -23.28 15.14
CA SER A 135 3.62 -22.97 14.02
C SER A 135 2.54 -21.97 14.44
N GLU A 136 2.04 -22.12 15.67
CA GLU A 136 0.97 -21.31 16.23
C GLU A 136 1.42 -19.85 16.40
N GLU A 137 2.61 -19.62 16.96
CA GLU A 137 3.19 -18.27 17.08
C GLU A 137 3.38 -17.59 15.72
N ALA A 138 3.88 -18.33 14.72
CA ALA A 138 4.05 -17.82 13.37
C ALA A 138 2.71 -17.52 12.68
N TRP A 139 1.67 -18.33 12.91
CA TRP A 139 0.33 -18.04 12.41
C TRP A 139 -0.27 -16.80 13.08
N GLU A 140 -0.19 -16.70 14.41
CA GLU A 140 -0.62 -15.52 15.17
C GLU A 140 0.10 -14.25 14.71
N GLU A 141 1.39 -14.33 14.39
CA GLU A 141 2.14 -13.21 13.85
C GLU A 141 1.65 -12.82 12.44
N THR A 142 1.35 -13.81 11.60
CA THR A 142 0.82 -13.58 10.25
C THR A 142 -0.53 -12.82 10.30
N GLU A 143 -1.43 -13.21 11.20
CA GLU A 143 -2.73 -12.55 11.41
C GLU A 143 -2.57 -11.17 12.05
N LYS A 144 -1.74 -11.04 13.09
CA LYS A 144 -1.49 -9.76 13.77
C LYS A 144 -1.00 -8.69 12.82
N ILE A 145 -0.10 -9.04 11.90
CA ILE A 145 0.40 -8.09 10.91
C ILE A 145 -0.67 -7.73 9.87
N LEU A 146 -1.49 -8.71 9.44
CA LEU A 146 -2.63 -8.40 8.58
C LEU A 146 -3.56 -7.37 9.22
N ASP A 147 -3.86 -7.52 10.52
CA ASP A 147 -4.70 -6.58 11.28
C ASP A 147 -4.07 -5.18 11.36
N VAL A 148 -2.75 -5.09 11.56
CA VAL A 148 -2.01 -3.81 11.52
C VAL A 148 -2.23 -3.13 10.17
N TYR A 149 -2.15 -3.88 9.08
CA TYR A 149 -2.34 -3.35 7.73
C TYR A 149 -3.80 -3.00 7.41
N GLU A 150 -4.77 -3.81 7.83
CA GLU A 150 -6.20 -3.50 7.70
C GLU A 150 -6.52 -2.20 8.43
N LYS A 151 -6.09 -2.09 9.69
CA LYS A 151 -6.25 -0.91 10.51
C LYS A 151 -5.63 0.31 9.85
N PHE A 152 -4.41 0.18 9.33
CA PHE A 152 -3.74 1.29 8.63
C PHE A 152 -4.51 1.71 7.37
N ALA A 153 -4.94 0.78 6.53
CA ALA A 153 -5.72 1.09 5.33
C ALA A 153 -7.01 1.83 5.66
N ARG A 154 -7.74 1.37 6.68
CA ARG A 154 -9.03 1.96 7.08
C ARG A 154 -8.86 3.29 7.80
N GLU A 155 -8.07 3.32 8.87
CA GLU A 155 -7.98 4.49 9.76
C GLU A 155 -7.08 5.59 9.21
N HIS A 156 -6.02 5.24 8.44
CA HIS A 156 -5.07 6.24 7.95
C HIS A 156 -5.32 6.61 6.49
N LEU A 157 -5.59 5.62 5.64
CA LEU A 157 -5.83 5.86 4.21
C LEU A 157 -7.32 6.09 3.90
N ALA A 158 -8.22 5.92 4.86
CA ALA A 158 -9.67 5.99 4.62
C ALA A 158 -10.14 5.03 3.51
N ILE A 159 -9.51 3.85 3.39
CA ILE A 159 -9.81 2.86 2.35
C ILE A 159 -10.43 1.62 3.02
N PRO A 160 -11.68 1.24 2.69
CA PRO A 160 -12.23 -0.02 3.11
C PRO A 160 -11.56 -1.17 2.34
N VAL A 161 -11.29 -2.27 3.03
CA VAL A 161 -10.64 -3.44 2.43
C VAL A 161 -11.40 -4.71 2.80
N ILE A 162 -11.14 -5.79 2.06
CA ILE A 162 -11.52 -7.15 2.44
C ILE A 162 -10.25 -7.90 2.83
N THR A 163 -10.23 -8.40 4.06
CA THR A 163 -9.20 -9.33 4.53
C THR A 163 -9.56 -10.75 4.14
N GLY A 164 -8.59 -11.53 3.69
CA GLY A 164 -8.82 -12.93 3.35
C GLY A 164 -7.54 -13.67 3.05
N GLU A 165 -7.69 -14.94 2.68
CA GLU A 165 -6.61 -15.82 2.26
C GLU A 165 -6.57 -15.93 0.72
N LYS A 166 -5.38 -16.03 0.14
CA LYS A 166 -5.22 -16.35 -1.28
C LYS A 166 -5.55 -17.81 -1.54
N THR A 167 -6.06 -18.10 -2.73
CA THR A 167 -6.13 -19.46 -3.25
C THR A 167 -4.72 -20.03 -3.41
N GLU A 168 -4.61 -21.34 -3.55
CA GLU A 168 -3.33 -22.01 -3.77
C GLU A 168 -2.59 -21.47 -5.01
N ASN A 169 -3.32 -21.12 -6.07
CA ASN A 169 -2.76 -20.54 -7.30
C ASN A 169 -2.25 -19.10 -7.13
N GLU A 170 -2.83 -18.33 -6.23
CA GLU A 170 -2.53 -16.90 -6.04
C GLU A 170 -1.69 -16.62 -4.77
N ARG A 171 -1.34 -17.65 -3.99
CA ARG A 171 -0.47 -17.50 -2.82
C ARG A 171 0.98 -17.22 -3.25
N PHE A 172 1.74 -16.64 -2.34
CA PHE A 172 3.16 -16.37 -2.59
C PHE A 172 3.94 -17.69 -2.82
N PRO A 173 4.81 -17.76 -3.83
CA PRO A 173 5.65 -18.92 -4.06
C PRO A 173 6.46 -19.29 -2.81
N GLY A 174 6.33 -20.54 -2.36
CA GLY A 174 6.99 -21.05 -1.15
C GLY A 174 6.23 -20.81 0.16
N ALA A 175 5.13 -20.04 0.16
CA ALA A 175 4.28 -19.89 1.34
C ALA A 175 3.30 -21.05 1.49
N ASP A 176 3.07 -21.50 2.73
CA ASP A 176 2.01 -22.45 3.04
C ASP A 176 0.64 -21.77 2.87
N ARG A 177 0.52 -20.55 3.40
CA ARG A 177 -0.69 -19.71 3.33
C ARG A 177 -0.32 -18.25 3.12
N THR A 178 -1.14 -17.52 2.36
CA THR A 178 -0.96 -16.07 2.16
C THR A 178 -2.24 -15.36 2.51
N LEU A 179 -2.18 -14.49 3.52
CA LEU A 179 -3.21 -13.54 3.82
C LEU A 179 -3.00 -12.26 3.02
N CYS A 180 -4.10 -11.59 2.66
CA CYS A 180 -4.06 -10.34 1.93
C CYS A 180 -5.18 -9.38 2.37
N ILE A 181 -4.99 -8.11 2.01
CA ILE A 181 -6.08 -7.12 2.01
C ILE A 181 -6.34 -6.65 0.57
N GLU A 182 -7.60 -6.75 0.14
CA GLU A 182 -8.04 -6.38 -1.20
C GLU A 182 -8.87 -5.09 -1.12
N ALA A 183 -8.43 -4.05 -1.82
CA ALA A 183 -9.11 -2.77 -1.94
C ALA A 183 -9.82 -2.65 -3.30
N MET A 184 -10.96 -1.97 -3.33
CA MET A 184 -11.60 -1.57 -4.58
C MET A 184 -11.30 -0.10 -4.86
N VAL A 185 -10.94 0.24 -6.09
CA VAL A 185 -10.73 1.63 -6.54
C VAL A 185 -11.81 2.08 -7.51
N GLN A 186 -11.82 3.36 -7.91
CA GLN A 186 -12.93 4.00 -8.64
C GLN A 186 -13.31 3.36 -9.98
N ASP A 187 -12.40 2.66 -10.65
CA ASP A 187 -12.71 1.88 -11.85
C ASP A 187 -13.20 0.45 -11.56
N LYS A 188 -13.62 0.21 -10.30
CA LYS A 188 -14.19 -1.04 -9.77
C LYS A 188 -13.27 -2.25 -9.78
N LYS A 189 -11.98 -2.07 -10.09
CA LYS A 189 -10.99 -3.14 -10.03
C LYS A 189 -10.43 -3.34 -8.62
N ALA A 190 -9.99 -4.56 -8.37
CA ALA A 190 -9.27 -4.95 -7.17
C ALA A 190 -7.81 -4.50 -7.22
N ILE A 191 -7.30 -4.12 -6.06
CA ILE A 191 -5.87 -3.97 -5.80
C ILE A 191 -5.54 -4.75 -4.54
N GLN A 192 -4.63 -5.71 -4.67
CA GLN A 192 -3.95 -6.28 -3.51
C GLN A 192 -3.05 -5.19 -2.93
N ALA A 193 -3.51 -4.59 -1.84
CA ALA A 193 -2.81 -3.48 -1.21
C ALA A 193 -1.66 -3.96 -0.33
N VAL A 194 -1.82 -5.12 0.32
CA VAL A 194 -0.83 -5.70 1.24
C VAL A 194 -0.95 -7.22 1.30
N THR A 195 0.13 -7.91 1.66
CA THR A 195 0.14 -9.35 1.99
C THR A 195 0.90 -9.67 3.28
N SER A 196 0.47 -10.73 3.95
CA SER A 196 1.13 -11.35 5.10
C SER A 196 1.17 -12.86 4.88
N HIS A 197 2.36 -13.44 4.87
CA HIS A 197 2.62 -14.81 4.44
C HIS A 197 3.04 -15.67 5.63
N PHE A 198 2.30 -16.76 5.84
CA PHE A 198 2.75 -17.86 6.67
C PHE A 198 3.59 -18.80 5.79
N LEU A 199 4.91 -18.75 5.97
CA LEU A 199 5.86 -19.47 5.13
C LEU A 199 6.13 -20.91 5.59
N GLY A 200 5.52 -21.32 6.71
CA GLY A 200 5.78 -22.60 7.33
C GLY A 200 7.26 -22.76 7.67
N GLN A 201 7.82 -23.91 7.29
CA GLN A 201 9.25 -24.21 7.43
C GLN A 201 9.99 -24.26 6.10
N ASN A 202 9.35 -23.93 4.97
CA ASN A 202 9.96 -24.09 3.64
C ASN A 202 11.26 -23.28 3.52
N PHE A 203 11.20 -22.00 3.90
CA PHE A 203 12.34 -21.08 3.88
C PHE A 203 13.40 -21.44 4.92
N SER A 204 12.96 -21.83 6.12
CA SER A 204 13.89 -22.23 7.19
C SER A 204 14.73 -23.46 6.80
N LYS A 205 14.15 -24.43 6.10
CA LYS A 205 14.85 -25.62 5.60
C LYS A 205 15.81 -25.25 4.47
N ALA A 206 15.35 -24.43 3.52
CA ALA A 206 16.19 -23.98 2.40
C ALA A 206 17.41 -23.14 2.84
N SER A 207 17.24 -22.32 3.87
CA SER A 207 18.31 -21.42 4.38
C SER A 207 19.04 -21.96 5.62
N ASP A 208 18.75 -23.19 6.07
CA ASP A 208 19.26 -23.80 7.31
C ASP A 208 19.03 -22.95 8.59
N ILE A 209 17.89 -22.27 8.67
CA ILE A 209 17.48 -21.51 9.86
C ILE A 209 16.97 -22.50 10.91
N SER A 210 17.89 -22.90 11.77
CA SER A 210 17.65 -23.93 12.79
C SER A 210 18.10 -23.47 14.17
N PHE A 211 17.57 -24.11 15.20
CA PHE A 211 17.87 -23.79 16.59
C PHE A 211 17.89 -25.04 17.46
N ALA A 212 18.60 -24.98 18.59
CA ALA A 212 18.49 -25.96 19.66
C ALA A 212 17.17 -25.73 20.41
N GLY A 213 16.24 -26.68 20.28
CA GLY A 213 14.98 -26.72 20.99
C GLY A 213 15.15 -26.90 22.50
N ARG A 214 14.07 -26.77 23.26
CA ARG A 214 14.09 -26.88 24.73
C ARG A 214 14.52 -28.27 25.22
N ASP A 215 14.33 -29.29 24.39
CA ASP A 215 14.75 -30.67 24.60
C ASP A 215 16.21 -30.95 24.15
N GLY A 216 16.90 -29.93 23.63
CA GLY A 216 18.27 -30.04 23.10
C GLY A 216 18.35 -30.59 21.67
N THR A 217 17.22 -30.83 20.99
CA THR A 217 17.21 -31.32 19.61
C THR A 217 17.30 -30.17 18.60
N LYS A 218 17.85 -30.44 17.40
CA LYS A 218 17.85 -29.47 16.30
C LYS A 218 16.44 -29.36 15.72
N GLN A 219 15.89 -28.16 15.71
CA GLN A 219 14.58 -27.84 15.13
C GLN A 219 14.72 -26.71 14.09
N PHE A 220 13.77 -26.62 13.15
CA PHE A 220 13.71 -25.56 12.15
C PHE A 220 12.68 -24.51 12.56
N GLY A 221 13.03 -23.23 12.38
CA GLY A 221 12.15 -22.12 12.75
C GLY A 221 10.90 -22.03 11.85
N TRP A 222 9.78 -21.62 12.43
CA TRP A 222 8.58 -21.29 11.67
C TRP A 222 8.66 -19.84 11.21
N THR A 223 8.53 -19.59 9.92
CA THR A 223 8.83 -18.26 9.35
C THR A 223 7.60 -17.56 8.82
N THR A 224 7.59 -16.23 8.90
CA THR A 224 6.61 -15.38 8.24
C THR A 224 7.32 -14.28 7.45
N SER A 225 6.70 -13.85 6.34
CA SER A 225 7.12 -12.67 5.58
C SER A 225 5.90 -11.82 5.28
N TRP A 226 6.02 -10.51 5.27
CA TRP A 226 4.90 -9.61 5.07
C TRP A 226 5.38 -8.29 4.51
N GLY A 227 4.58 -7.62 3.68
CA GLY A 227 5.11 -6.42 3.03
C GLY A 227 4.10 -5.57 2.30
N VAL A 228 4.46 -4.30 2.19
CA VAL A 228 3.68 -3.27 1.53
C VAL A 228 4.57 -2.35 0.73
N SER A 229 4.10 -1.92 -0.45
CA SER A 229 4.86 -1.04 -1.33
C SER A 229 4.20 0.33 -1.51
N THR A 230 4.86 1.19 -2.30
CA THR A 230 4.28 2.44 -2.81
C THR A 230 2.97 2.25 -3.58
N ARG A 231 2.56 1.01 -3.88
CA ARG A 231 1.20 0.68 -4.34
C ARG A 231 0.11 1.26 -3.45
N LEU A 232 0.33 1.41 -2.14
CA LEU A 232 -0.63 2.11 -1.27
C LEU A 232 -0.88 3.56 -1.69
N VAL A 233 0.15 4.26 -2.18
CA VAL A 233 0.01 5.63 -2.68
C VAL A 233 -0.87 5.64 -3.93
N GLY A 234 -0.63 4.71 -4.87
CA GLY A 234 -1.47 4.55 -6.05
C GLY A 234 -2.92 4.20 -5.68
N THR A 235 -3.10 3.29 -4.72
CA THR A 235 -4.42 2.87 -4.23
C THR A 235 -5.18 4.05 -3.62
N LEU A 236 -4.53 4.86 -2.78
CA LEU A 236 -5.11 6.08 -2.21
C LEU A 236 -5.56 7.06 -3.28
N ILE A 237 -4.71 7.33 -4.27
CA ILE A 237 -5.03 8.26 -5.35
C ILE A 237 -6.26 7.78 -6.13
N MET A 238 -6.31 6.50 -6.50
CA MET A 238 -7.41 5.94 -7.28
C MET A 238 -8.67 5.63 -6.47
N ALA A 239 -8.58 5.58 -5.13
CA ALA A 239 -9.74 5.44 -4.27
C ALA A 239 -10.46 6.78 -4.06
N HIS A 240 -9.69 7.87 -3.94
CA HIS A 240 -10.24 9.15 -3.45
C HIS A 240 -10.25 10.29 -4.45
N GLY A 241 -9.43 10.24 -5.50
CA GLY A 241 -9.29 11.34 -6.47
C GLY A 241 -10.60 11.70 -7.17
N ASP A 242 -10.64 12.87 -7.78
CA ASP A 242 -11.75 13.30 -8.63
C ASP A 242 -11.21 14.06 -9.86
N ASP A 243 -12.12 14.63 -10.65
CA ASP A 243 -11.77 15.37 -11.86
C ASP A 243 -10.93 16.63 -11.59
N ASP A 244 -10.96 17.16 -10.36
CA ASP A 244 -10.21 18.35 -9.95
C ASP A 244 -8.81 18.00 -9.40
N GLY A 245 -8.55 16.73 -9.07
CA GLY A 245 -7.23 16.20 -8.71
C GLY A 245 -7.24 15.21 -7.56
N VAL A 246 -6.14 15.13 -6.83
CA VAL A 246 -6.01 14.18 -5.71
C VAL A 246 -6.83 14.67 -4.51
N ILE A 247 -7.39 13.74 -3.74
CA ILE A 247 -7.92 13.97 -2.39
C ILE A 247 -7.11 13.13 -1.42
N ILE A 248 -6.43 13.75 -0.46
CA ILE A 248 -5.57 13.02 0.48
C ILE A 248 -6.22 13.01 1.86
N PRO A 249 -6.44 11.85 2.48
CA PRO A 249 -6.93 11.75 3.85
C PRO A 249 -6.05 12.51 4.86
N PRO A 250 -6.64 13.27 5.81
CA PRO A 250 -5.92 14.05 6.82
C PRO A 250 -4.80 13.33 7.56
N MET A 251 -4.95 12.03 7.86
CA MET A 251 -3.92 11.25 8.57
C MET A 251 -2.61 11.11 7.78
N VAL A 252 -2.67 11.19 6.44
CA VAL A 252 -1.49 10.99 5.57
C VAL A 252 -1.16 12.18 4.66
N ALA A 253 -1.99 13.23 4.65
CA ALA A 253 -1.76 14.45 3.88
C ALA A 253 -0.43 15.12 4.24
N PRO A 254 0.52 15.37 3.30
CA PRO A 254 1.76 16.08 3.62
C PRO A 254 1.51 17.45 4.25
N THR A 255 0.54 18.18 3.70
CA THR A 255 0.00 19.43 4.23
C THR A 255 -1.49 19.22 4.47
N GLN A 256 -1.93 19.37 5.72
CA GLN A 256 -3.35 19.26 6.09
C GLN A 256 -4.09 20.57 5.80
N ILE A 257 -3.43 21.70 6.05
CA ILE A 257 -4.02 23.03 5.90
C ILE A 257 -3.08 23.91 5.05
N GLY A 258 -3.55 24.29 3.86
CA GLY A 258 -2.90 25.30 3.03
C GLY A 258 -3.48 26.69 3.33
N ILE A 259 -2.70 27.58 3.93
CA ILE A 259 -3.08 28.97 4.16
C ILE A 259 -2.74 29.80 2.92
N LEU A 260 -3.74 30.52 2.40
CA LEU A 260 -3.68 31.34 1.19
C LEU A 260 -3.86 32.81 1.55
N PRO A 261 -2.77 33.58 1.70
CA PRO A 261 -2.82 35.03 1.89
C PRO A 261 -3.50 35.71 0.69
N VAL A 262 -4.56 36.47 0.94
CA VAL A 262 -5.28 37.26 -0.08
C VAL A 262 -4.84 38.72 0.03
N ILE A 263 -3.96 39.15 -0.86
CA ILE A 263 -3.35 40.49 -0.84
C ILE A 263 -3.88 41.29 -2.03
N PRO A 264 -4.97 42.05 -1.89
CA PRO A 264 -5.55 42.82 -2.99
C PRO A 264 -4.72 44.05 -3.36
N LYS A 265 -3.90 44.54 -2.43
CA LYS A 265 -3.00 45.70 -2.61
C LYS A 265 -1.73 45.48 -1.78
N GLU A 266 -0.62 45.99 -2.27
CA GLU A 266 0.71 45.83 -1.65
C GLU A 266 0.77 46.41 -0.22
N GLU A 267 0.06 47.51 0.05
CA GLU A 267 -0.06 48.12 1.39
C GLU A 267 -0.60 47.17 2.47
N ASN A 268 -1.34 46.12 2.07
CA ASN A 268 -1.90 45.14 2.99
C ASN A 268 -0.98 43.93 3.22
N ARG A 269 0.12 43.79 2.45
CA ARG A 269 0.94 42.58 2.43
C ARG A 269 1.46 42.22 3.81
N GLU A 270 2.08 43.18 4.49
CA GLU A 270 2.71 42.94 5.80
C GLU A 270 1.69 42.47 6.84
N ALA A 271 0.55 43.15 6.93
CA ALA A 271 -0.52 42.79 7.86
C ALA A 271 -1.10 41.39 7.57
N VAL A 272 -1.33 41.06 6.30
CA VAL A 272 -1.89 39.77 5.89
C VAL A 272 -0.90 38.63 6.10
N ILE A 273 0.38 38.81 5.77
CA ILE A 273 1.41 37.79 6.00
C ILE A 273 1.62 37.57 7.49
N THR A 274 1.67 38.62 8.30
CA THR A 274 1.80 38.51 9.76
C THR A 274 0.62 37.74 10.36
N ALA A 275 -0.61 38.03 9.91
CA ALA A 275 -1.79 37.30 10.36
C ALA A 275 -1.77 35.83 9.95
N ALA A 276 -1.36 35.53 8.71
CA ALA A 276 -1.21 34.16 8.21
C ALA A 276 -0.15 33.36 9.00
N GLU A 277 0.99 33.98 9.32
CA GLU A 277 2.05 33.35 10.13
C GLU A 277 1.61 33.08 11.57
N SER A 278 0.91 34.05 12.19
CA SER A 278 0.33 33.88 13.52
C SER A 278 -0.67 32.72 13.54
N LEU A 279 -1.59 32.69 12.58
CA LEU A 279 -2.57 31.61 12.44
C LEU A 279 -1.91 30.26 12.21
N ALA A 280 -0.91 30.18 11.32
CA ALA A 280 -0.19 28.94 11.07
C ALA A 280 0.45 28.40 12.35
N LYS A 281 1.07 29.27 13.15
CA LYS A 281 1.71 28.88 14.42
C LYS A 281 0.69 28.34 15.43
N LEU A 282 -0.47 29.00 15.56
CA LEU A 282 -1.55 28.56 16.44
C LEU A 282 -2.11 27.20 15.99
N LEU A 283 -2.41 27.04 14.71
CA LEU A 283 -2.89 25.77 14.15
C LEU A 283 -1.87 24.64 14.34
N SER A 284 -0.58 24.92 14.11
CA SER A 284 0.49 23.92 14.26
C SER A 284 0.75 23.54 15.73
N SER A 285 0.27 24.33 16.68
CA SER A 285 0.32 24.00 18.11
C SER A 285 -0.79 23.05 18.55
N SER A 286 -1.85 22.92 17.75
CA SER A 286 -2.88 21.89 17.91
C SER A 286 -2.41 20.57 17.32
N SER A 287 -3.07 19.47 17.73
CA SER A 287 -2.74 18.12 17.27
C SER A 287 -3.93 17.41 16.65
N TYR A 288 -3.67 16.57 15.66
CA TYR A 288 -4.62 15.63 15.06
C TYR A 288 -3.92 14.29 14.83
N GLY A 289 -4.56 13.18 15.18
CA GLY A 289 -3.95 11.84 15.09
C GLY A 289 -2.69 11.68 15.95
N GLY A 290 -2.61 12.40 17.07
CA GLY A 290 -1.44 12.39 17.97
C GLY A 290 -0.20 13.14 17.44
N LEU A 291 -0.31 13.84 16.30
CA LEU A 291 0.77 14.60 15.69
C LEU A 291 0.38 16.08 15.55
N PRO A 292 1.35 17.02 15.55
CA PRO A 292 1.08 18.43 15.24
C PRO A 292 0.39 18.59 13.88
N ILE A 293 -0.57 19.51 13.79
CA ILE A 293 -1.25 19.81 12.52
C ILE A 293 -0.24 20.40 11.54
N ARG A 294 -0.23 19.85 10.32
CA ARG A 294 0.70 20.22 9.25
C ARG A 294 0.13 21.36 8.42
N VAL A 295 0.69 22.54 8.61
CA VAL A 295 0.23 23.78 7.97
C VAL A 295 1.31 24.32 7.03
N GLU A 296 0.91 24.77 5.85
CA GLU A 296 1.79 25.46 4.90
C GLU A 296 1.17 26.79 4.46
N ILE A 297 1.98 27.84 4.38
CA ILE A 297 1.54 29.16 3.91
C ILE A 297 2.04 29.36 2.48
N ASP A 298 1.14 29.60 1.53
CA ASP A 298 1.51 29.88 0.15
C ASP A 298 1.81 31.37 -0.08
N LYS A 299 3.06 31.74 0.21
CA LYS A 299 3.57 33.12 0.09
C LYS A 299 3.91 33.55 -1.34
N ARG A 300 3.77 32.67 -2.34
CA ARG A 300 4.15 32.99 -3.73
C ARG A 300 3.36 34.19 -4.25
N ASP A 301 3.95 35.02 -5.08
CA ASP A 301 3.25 36.16 -5.68
C ASP A 301 2.50 35.73 -6.95
N MET A 302 1.28 35.21 -6.78
CA MET A 302 0.48 34.60 -7.83
C MET A 302 -0.99 35.01 -7.69
N GLN A 303 -1.75 34.95 -8.79
CA GLN A 303 -3.20 35.20 -8.74
C GLN A 303 -3.90 34.21 -7.80
N GLY A 304 -4.78 34.73 -6.92
CA GLY A 304 -5.43 33.94 -5.87
C GLY A 304 -6.21 32.73 -6.39
N GLY A 305 -6.93 32.89 -7.50
CA GLY A 305 -7.65 31.78 -8.15
C GLY A 305 -6.72 30.67 -8.63
N ALA A 306 -5.57 31.02 -9.23
CA ALA A 306 -4.59 30.04 -9.69
C ALA A 306 -3.96 29.28 -8.52
N LYS A 307 -3.59 29.99 -7.44
CA LYS A 307 -3.10 29.34 -6.21
C LYS A 307 -4.12 28.37 -5.66
N ASN A 308 -5.37 28.82 -5.49
CA ASN A 308 -6.43 28.02 -4.92
C ASN A 308 -6.61 26.70 -5.71
N TRP A 309 -6.59 26.76 -7.05
CA TRP A 309 -6.64 25.57 -7.92
C TRP A 309 -5.43 24.65 -7.81
N GLU A 310 -4.21 25.18 -7.63
CA GLU A 310 -3.03 24.33 -7.38
C GLU A 310 -3.19 23.52 -6.08
N TRP A 311 -3.76 24.13 -5.04
CA TRP A 311 -4.00 23.46 -3.76
C TRP A 311 -5.12 22.41 -3.83
N ILE A 312 -6.12 22.62 -4.68
CA ILE A 312 -7.13 21.59 -5.00
C ILE A 312 -6.44 20.37 -5.63
N LYS A 313 -5.62 20.60 -6.66
CA LYS A 313 -4.91 19.53 -7.38
C LYS A 313 -3.96 18.74 -6.49
N LYS A 314 -3.28 19.43 -5.55
CA LYS A 314 -2.40 18.82 -4.55
C LYS A 314 -3.16 18.01 -3.49
N GLY A 315 -4.47 18.24 -3.32
CA GLY A 315 -5.31 17.46 -2.42
C GLY A 315 -5.16 17.78 -0.94
N ALA A 316 -4.74 19.01 -0.59
CA ALA A 316 -4.70 19.42 0.81
C ALA A 316 -6.13 19.39 1.41
N PRO A 317 -6.38 18.67 2.53
CA PRO A 317 -7.70 18.51 3.13
C PRO A 317 -8.46 19.84 3.32
N MET A 318 -7.75 20.88 3.76
CA MET A 318 -8.33 22.19 4.01
C MET A 318 -7.50 23.28 3.34
N ARG A 319 -8.19 24.32 2.86
CA ARG A 319 -7.57 25.57 2.43
C ARG A 319 -8.20 26.71 3.21
N VAL A 320 -7.36 27.61 3.70
CA VAL A 320 -7.75 28.73 4.55
C VAL A 320 -7.31 30.02 3.88
N GLU A 321 -8.27 30.83 3.45
CA GLU A 321 -8.01 32.15 2.89
C GLU A 321 -8.08 33.21 4.00
N ILE A 322 -7.10 34.10 4.01
CA ILE A 322 -7.05 35.24 4.94
C ILE A 322 -6.64 36.50 4.20
N GLY A 323 -7.51 37.51 4.19
CA GLY A 323 -7.26 38.82 3.64
C GLY A 323 -7.63 39.96 4.61
N PRO A 324 -7.52 41.23 4.16
CA PRO A 324 -7.75 42.39 5.03
C PRO A 324 -9.13 42.42 5.67
N ARG A 325 -10.17 41.97 4.95
CA ARG A 325 -11.55 41.92 5.45
C ARG A 325 -11.73 40.87 6.54
N ASP A 326 -11.06 39.73 6.38
CA ASP A 326 -11.14 38.61 7.31
C ASP A 326 -10.43 38.97 8.62
N ILE A 327 -9.27 39.65 8.52
CA ILE A 327 -8.54 40.21 9.66
C ILE A 327 -9.40 41.21 10.44
N GLN A 328 -10.05 42.16 9.75
CA GLN A 328 -10.93 43.14 10.40
C GLN A 328 -12.11 42.51 11.12
N LYS A 329 -12.62 41.39 10.60
CA LYS A 329 -13.75 40.65 11.18
C LYS A 329 -13.33 39.61 12.24
N GLY A 330 -12.05 39.31 12.36
CA GLY A 330 -11.56 38.25 13.24
C GLY A 330 -11.97 36.84 12.79
N SER A 331 -12.10 36.62 11.49
CA SER A 331 -12.53 35.35 10.89
C SER A 331 -11.57 34.87 9.82
N VAL A 332 -11.74 33.63 9.35
CA VAL A 332 -11.08 33.06 8.16
C VAL A 332 -12.10 32.42 7.24
N ALA A 333 -11.77 32.37 5.95
CA ALA A 333 -12.55 31.62 4.96
C ALA A 333 -11.96 30.22 4.78
N VAL A 334 -12.72 29.19 5.16
CA VAL A 334 -12.30 27.79 5.14
C VAL A 334 -13.03 27.07 4.00
N THR A 335 -12.29 26.27 3.25
CA THR A 335 -12.83 25.35 2.24
C THR A 335 -12.23 23.97 2.44
N ARG A 336 -13.05 22.93 2.26
CA ARG A 336 -12.63 21.53 2.38
C ARG A 336 -12.40 20.90 1.01
N ARG A 337 -11.54 19.90 0.93
CA ARG A 337 -11.23 19.19 -0.33
C ARG A 337 -12.21 18.09 -0.68
N ASP A 338 -12.90 17.52 0.31
CA ASP A 338 -13.91 16.48 0.15
C ASP A 338 -15.31 17.02 -0.26
N ARG A 339 -15.45 18.35 -0.35
CA ARG A 339 -16.67 19.07 -0.75
C ARG A 339 -16.45 19.91 -2.00
N SER A 340 -17.50 20.59 -2.49
CA SER A 340 -17.35 21.46 -3.66
C SER A 340 -16.33 22.57 -3.38
N PRO A 341 -15.45 22.93 -4.33
CA PRO A 341 -14.56 24.08 -4.19
C PRO A 341 -15.28 25.41 -3.94
N LYS A 342 -16.59 25.46 -4.19
CA LYS A 342 -17.46 26.62 -3.96
C LYS A 342 -18.01 26.69 -2.52
N ASP A 343 -17.95 25.58 -1.77
CA ASP A 343 -18.46 25.50 -0.40
C ASP A 343 -17.45 26.15 0.55
N LYS A 344 -17.65 27.45 0.76
CA LYS A 344 -16.80 28.31 1.59
C LYS A 344 -17.53 28.73 2.84
N GLU A 345 -16.92 28.45 3.99
CA GLU A 345 -17.43 28.79 5.30
C GLU A 345 -16.56 29.90 5.91
N PHE A 346 -17.20 30.90 6.55
CA PHE A 346 -16.49 31.96 7.26
C PHE A 346 -16.58 31.68 8.75
N ILE A 347 -15.45 31.35 9.37
CA ILE A 347 -15.39 30.87 10.76
C ILE A 347 -14.58 31.87 11.59
N PRO A 348 -15.06 32.30 12.77
CA PRO A 348 -14.26 33.06 13.72
C PRO A 348 -12.94 32.35 14.05
N ASN A 349 -11.85 33.10 14.23
CA ASN A 349 -10.52 32.51 14.43
C ASN A 349 -10.44 31.58 15.66
N GLU A 350 -11.06 31.99 16.77
CA GLU A 350 -11.06 31.21 18.02
C GLU A 350 -11.82 29.89 17.86
N GLU A 351 -13.00 29.94 17.23
CA GLU A 351 -13.81 28.77 16.91
C GLU A 351 -13.07 27.83 15.96
N PHE A 352 -12.44 28.37 14.91
CA PHE A 352 -11.67 27.57 13.97
C PHE A 352 -10.50 26.83 14.66
N LEU A 353 -9.80 27.48 15.57
CA LEU A 353 -8.70 26.86 16.32
C LEU A 353 -9.17 25.73 17.26
N GLN A 354 -10.39 25.84 17.80
CA GLN A 354 -10.99 24.81 18.65
C GLN A 354 -11.49 23.61 17.83
N GLU A 355 -12.08 23.87 16.66
CA GLU A 355 -12.75 22.84 15.86
C GLU A 355 -11.86 22.20 14.78
N VAL A 356 -10.68 22.75 14.48
CA VAL A 356 -9.84 22.28 13.36
C VAL A 356 -9.55 20.78 13.40
N ALA A 357 -9.30 20.20 14.58
CA ALA A 357 -9.06 18.77 14.72
C ALA A 357 -10.32 17.94 14.42
N ASN A 358 -11.49 18.41 14.88
CA ASN A 358 -12.78 17.78 14.59
C ASN A 358 -13.12 17.86 13.10
N VAL A 359 -12.79 18.98 12.43
CA VAL A 359 -13.00 19.10 10.97
C VAL A 359 -12.10 18.13 10.21
N LEU A 360 -10.84 17.96 10.62
CA LEU A 360 -9.95 16.95 10.02
C LEU A 360 -10.47 15.53 10.26
N GLU A 361 -10.98 15.22 11.46
CA GLU A 361 -11.60 13.93 11.75
C GLU A 361 -12.84 13.67 10.90
N ASP A 362 -13.70 14.68 10.74
CA ASP A 362 -14.89 14.60 9.91
C ASP A 362 -14.54 14.36 8.43
N ILE A 363 -13.50 15.03 7.91
CA ILE A 363 -13.00 14.75 6.55
C ILE A 363 -12.52 13.31 6.44
N GLN A 364 -11.72 12.81 7.40
CA GLN A 364 -11.22 11.43 7.40
C GLN A 364 -12.37 10.41 7.38
N SER A 365 -13.37 10.61 8.25
CA SER A 365 -14.56 9.76 8.38
C SER A 365 -15.43 9.80 7.12
N SER A 366 -15.69 11.00 6.58
CA SER A 366 -16.44 11.22 5.33
C SER A 366 -15.80 10.47 4.15
N LEU A 367 -14.46 10.52 4.03
CA LEU A 367 -13.75 9.81 2.97
C LEU A 367 -13.87 8.29 3.11
N LEU A 368 -13.78 7.77 4.33
CA LEU A 368 -13.92 6.33 4.59
C LEU A 368 -15.35 5.87 4.32
N GLU A 369 -16.36 6.62 4.76
CA GLU A 369 -17.78 6.32 4.51
C GLU A 369 -18.07 6.30 3.00
N ARG A 370 -17.63 7.34 2.28
CA ARG A 370 -17.78 7.45 0.82
C ARG A 370 -17.16 6.24 0.10
N ALA A 371 -15.94 5.86 0.46
CA ALA A 371 -15.27 4.71 -0.14
C ALA A 371 -15.93 3.39 0.26
N THR A 372 -16.44 3.28 1.49
CA THR A 372 -17.17 2.09 2.00
C THR A 372 -18.45 1.86 1.22
N ARG A 373 -19.27 2.91 1.07
CA ARG A 373 -20.48 2.86 0.26
C ARG A 373 -20.16 2.50 -1.20
N PHE A 374 -19.13 3.10 -1.78
CA PHE A 374 -18.70 2.75 -3.14
C PHE A 374 -18.35 1.26 -3.28
N LYS A 375 -17.59 0.69 -2.33
CA LYS A 375 -17.28 -0.75 -2.33
C LYS A 375 -18.54 -1.61 -2.21
N GLU A 376 -19.46 -1.24 -1.33
CA GLU A 376 -20.71 -1.97 -1.09
C GLU A 376 -21.66 -1.92 -2.28
N ASP A 377 -21.86 -0.74 -2.88
CA ASP A 377 -22.68 -0.54 -4.07
C ASP A 377 -22.14 -1.31 -5.30
N ASN A 378 -20.85 -1.64 -5.31
CA ASN A 378 -20.18 -2.36 -6.39
C ASN A 378 -19.74 -3.77 -5.98
N MET A 379 -20.32 -4.31 -4.91
CA MET A 379 -20.15 -5.70 -4.49
C MET A 379 -21.48 -6.44 -4.66
N LYS A 380 -21.46 -7.58 -5.37
CA LYS A 380 -22.67 -8.36 -5.65
C LYS A 380 -22.47 -9.83 -5.27
N ARG A 381 -23.49 -10.45 -4.65
CA ARG A 381 -23.60 -11.92 -4.55
C ARG A 381 -24.07 -12.47 -5.90
N ILE A 382 -23.36 -13.47 -6.41
CA ILE A 382 -23.62 -14.06 -7.73
C ILE A 382 -23.64 -15.58 -7.59
N ASP A 383 -24.69 -16.22 -8.11
CA ASP A 383 -24.98 -17.65 -7.95
C ASP A 383 -25.06 -18.42 -9.28
N SER A 384 -24.83 -17.75 -10.41
CA SER A 384 -24.83 -18.35 -11.74
C SER A 384 -23.68 -17.82 -12.60
N MET A 385 -23.23 -18.64 -13.55
CA MET A 385 -22.18 -18.25 -14.50
C MET A 385 -22.67 -17.16 -15.45
N GLU A 386 -23.96 -17.17 -15.81
CA GLU A 386 -24.58 -16.16 -16.67
C GLU A 386 -24.50 -14.77 -16.04
N GLU A 387 -24.90 -14.64 -14.76
CA GLU A 387 -24.80 -13.37 -14.03
C GLU A 387 -23.34 -12.94 -13.83
N PHE A 388 -22.43 -13.89 -13.62
CA PHE A 388 -21.00 -13.61 -13.49
C PHE A 388 -20.43 -12.99 -14.77
N ILE A 389 -20.74 -13.58 -15.92
CA ILE A 389 -20.30 -13.08 -17.23
C ILE A 389 -20.91 -11.71 -17.50
N GLU A 390 -22.21 -11.53 -17.25
CA GLU A 390 -22.88 -10.24 -17.41
C GLU A 390 -22.21 -9.15 -16.55
N PHE A 391 -21.95 -9.45 -15.28
CA PHE A 391 -21.34 -8.49 -14.34
C PHE A 391 -19.96 -7.99 -14.79
N PHE A 392 -19.15 -8.86 -15.41
CA PHE A 392 -17.80 -8.53 -15.87
C PHE A 392 -17.68 -8.19 -17.37
N THR A 393 -18.79 -8.09 -18.10
CA THR A 393 -18.78 -7.74 -19.52
C THR A 393 -19.32 -6.32 -19.72
N PRO A 394 -18.59 -5.43 -20.43
CA PRO A 394 -19.10 -4.10 -20.74
C PRO A 394 -20.25 -4.19 -21.75
N SER A 395 -21.23 -3.33 -21.60
CA SER A 395 -22.35 -3.18 -22.55
C SER A 395 -21.85 -2.69 -23.92
N ASN A 396 -20.78 -1.89 -23.94
CA ASN A 396 -20.15 -1.40 -25.16
C ASN A 396 -18.69 -1.87 -25.25
N THR A 397 -18.39 -2.80 -26.15
CA THR A 397 -17.03 -3.34 -26.32
C THR A 397 -16.06 -2.39 -27.03
N GLU A 398 -16.55 -1.45 -27.83
CA GLU A 398 -15.71 -0.46 -28.53
C GLU A 398 -15.31 0.70 -27.61
N LYS A 399 -16.18 1.06 -26.67
CA LYS A 399 -15.95 2.07 -25.63
C LYS A 399 -16.43 1.55 -24.28
N PRO A 400 -15.64 0.66 -23.64
CA PRO A 400 -16.03 0.04 -22.39
C PRO A 400 -16.26 1.09 -21.31
N GLU A 401 -17.46 1.10 -20.75
CA GLU A 401 -17.76 1.81 -19.52
C GLU A 401 -17.07 1.14 -18.32
N ILE A 402 -17.05 1.80 -17.17
CA ILE A 402 -16.62 1.17 -15.91
C ILE A 402 -17.68 0.14 -15.50
N HIS A 403 -17.30 -1.12 -15.45
CA HIS A 403 -18.17 -2.28 -15.16
C HIS A 403 -17.46 -3.27 -14.23
N GLY A 404 -18.18 -4.28 -13.76
CA GLY A 404 -17.70 -5.22 -12.75
C GLY A 404 -17.68 -4.61 -11.35
N GLY A 405 -16.77 -5.12 -10.53
CA GLY A 405 -16.70 -4.88 -9.10
C GLY A 405 -16.28 -6.15 -8.39
N PHE A 406 -16.69 -6.30 -7.13
CA PHE A 406 -16.45 -7.51 -6.36
C PHE A 406 -17.63 -8.47 -6.50
N ALA A 407 -17.38 -9.66 -7.02
CA ALA A 407 -18.38 -10.71 -7.10
C ALA A 407 -18.14 -11.75 -5.99
N LEU A 408 -19.12 -11.94 -5.12
CA LEU A 408 -19.13 -12.97 -4.08
C LEU A 408 -19.78 -14.23 -4.64
N CYS A 409 -18.98 -15.21 -5.02
CA CYS A 409 -19.43 -16.44 -5.67
C CYS A 409 -19.02 -17.67 -4.87
N HIS A 410 -19.80 -18.74 -4.92
CA HIS A 410 -19.40 -20.05 -4.44
C HIS A 410 -18.30 -20.64 -5.31
N TRP A 411 -17.30 -21.26 -4.68
CA TRP A 411 -16.18 -21.93 -5.34
C TRP A 411 -15.86 -23.25 -4.64
N ALA A 412 -15.63 -24.30 -5.43
CA ALA A 412 -15.40 -25.66 -4.93
C ALA A 412 -13.91 -26.01 -4.69
N GLY A 413 -12.98 -25.04 -4.83
CA GLY A 413 -11.56 -25.29 -4.55
C GLY A 413 -10.75 -25.87 -5.72
N SER A 414 -11.25 -25.80 -6.97
CA SER A 414 -10.52 -26.34 -8.13
C SER A 414 -9.56 -25.33 -8.75
N ASN A 415 -8.26 -25.65 -8.73
CA ASN A 415 -7.20 -24.83 -9.34
C ASN A 415 -7.36 -24.72 -10.87
N GLU A 416 -7.78 -25.80 -11.54
CA GLU A 416 -7.97 -25.83 -13.00
C GLU A 416 -9.04 -24.84 -13.46
N GLU A 417 -10.15 -24.77 -12.72
CA GLU A 417 -11.27 -23.88 -13.06
C GLU A 417 -10.97 -22.42 -12.73
N GLU A 418 -10.19 -22.16 -11.68
CA GLU A 418 -9.69 -20.81 -11.38
C GLU A 418 -8.82 -20.28 -12.53
N GLU A 419 -7.88 -21.09 -13.02
CA GLU A 419 -7.05 -20.72 -14.18
C GLU A 419 -7.89 -20.48 -15.44
N LYS A 420 -8.93 -21.30 -15.64
CA LYS A 420 -9.81 -21.19 -16.81
C LYS A 420 -10.55 -19.87 -16.82
N ILE A 421 -11.18 -19.45 -15.71
CA ILE A 421 -11.82 -18.12 -15.64
C ILE A 421 -10.79 -17.02 -15.85
N ALA A 422 -9.61 -17.13 -15.23
CA ALA A 422 -8.57 -16.12 -15.37
C ALA A 422 -8.19 -15.90 -16.85
N LYS A 423 -8.06 -16.98 -17.61
CA LYS A 423 -7.75 -16.96 -19.05
C LYS A 423 -8.91 -16.44 -19.89
N GLU A 424 -10.14 -16.89 -19.64
CA GLU A 424 -11.32 -16.58 -20.46
C GLU A 424 -11.88 -15.17 -20.19
N HIS A 425 -11.96 -14.77 -18.92
CA HIS A 425 -12.66 -13.56 -18.49
C HIS A 425 -11.74 -12.46 -17.94
N LYS A 426 -10.44 -12.75 -17.72
CA LYS A 426 -9.49 -11.83 -17.07
C LYS A 426 -9.95 -11.40 -15.68
N VAL A 427 -10.64 -12.30 -14.99
CA VAL A 427 -11.14 -12.15 -13.62
C VAL A 427 -10.47 -13.23 -12.79
N THR A 428 -9.92 -12.88 -11.63
CA THR A 428 -9.29 -13.85 -10.72
C THR A 428 -9.97 -13.86 -9.37
N ILE A 429 -9.78 -14.94 -8.62
CA ILE A 429 -10.12 -14.95 -7.19
C ILE A 429 -9.14 -14.02 -6.49
N ARG A 430 -9.67 -13.02 -5.80
CA ARG A 430 -8.91 -12.02 -5.06
C ARG A 430 -8.55 -12.55 -3.70
N CYS A 431 -9.51 -13.12 -3.00
CA CYS A 431 -9.30 -13.80 -1.73
C CYS A 431 -10.50 -14.69 -1.38
N ILE A 432 -10.25 -15.60 -0.45
CA ILE A 432 -11.22 -16.31 0.38
C ILE A 432 -11.44 -15.41 1.61
N PRO A 433 -12.51 -14.62 1.67
CA PRO A 433 -12.66 -13.55 2.65
C PRO A 433 -12.94 -14.09 4.06
N HIS A 434 -12.36 -13.45 5.08
CA HIS A 434 -12.62 -13.76 6.49
C HIS A 434 -14.01 -13.28 6.93
N GLY A 435 -14.62 -13.99 7.88
CA GLY A 435 -15.89 -13.62 8.50
C GLY A 435 -17.06 -14.53 8.14
N GLU A 436 -17.94 -14.75 9.11
CA GLU A 436 -19.11 -15.64 9.02
C GLU A 436 -20.12 -15.20 7.97
N GLN A 437 -20.16 -13.91 7.60
CA GLN A 437 -21.06 -13.40 6.56
C GLN A 437 -20.78 -13.99 5.16
N TYR A 438 -19.61 -14.63 4.99
CA TYR A 438 -19.21 -15.32 3.76
C TYR A 438 -19.30 -16.85 3.87
N ALA A 439 -19.50 -17.38 5.08
CA ALA A 439 -19.70 -18.80 5.33
C ALA A 439 -21.17 -19.15 5.07
N GLU A 440 -21.43 -19.69 3.89
CA GLU A 440 -22.75 -20.02 3.39
C GLU A 440 -22.62 -21.25 2.51
N GLU A 441 -23.48 -22.24 2.69
CA GLU A 441 -23.55 -23.41 1.81
C GLU A 441 -24.21 -23.03 0.49
N GLY A 442 -23.62 -23.48 -0.61
CA GLY A 442 -24.16 -23.27 -1.94
C GLY A 442 -23.47 -24.13 -2.99
N THR A 443 -23.56 -23.68 -4.23
CA THR A 443 -23.07 -24.46 -5.38
C THR A 443 -22.08 -23.65 -6.17
N CYS A 444 -20.90 -24.21 -6.40
CA CYS A 444 -19.84 -23.60 -7.19
C CYS A 444 -20.36 -23.23 -8.59
N ILE A 445 -20.24 -21.95 -8.94
CA ILE A 445 -20.72 -21.43 -10.22
C ILE A 445 -19.95 -21.99 -11.43
N LEU A 446 -18.84 -22.68 -11.20
CA LEU A 446 -17.95 -23.22 -12.23
C LEU A 446 -18.16 -24.71 -12.46
N THR A 447 -18.30 -25.47 -11.37
CA THR A 447 -18.29 -26.94 -11.40
C THR A 447 -19.63 -27.57 -11.06
N GLY A 448 -20.57 -26.79 -10.50
CA GLY A 448 -21.82 -27.34 -9.94
C GLY A 448 -21.61 -28.16 -8.65
N GLN A 449 -20.38 -28.22 -8.11
CA GLN A 449 -20.10 -28.95 -6.88
C GLN A 449 -20.49 -28.14 -5.64
N PRO A 450 -20.76 -28.79 -4.49
CA PRO A 450 -21.00 -28.11 -3.22
C PRO A 450 -19.84 -27.19 -2.81
N SER A 451 -20.18 -26.07 -2.17
CA SER A 451 -19.23 -25.09 -1.65
C SER A 451 -19.74 -24.52 -0.34
N SER A 452 -18.90 -24.53 0.69
CA SER A 452 -19.26 -24.10 2.05
C SER A 452 -19.10 -22.60 2.30
N ARG A 453 -18.60 -21.85 1.31
CA ARG A 453 -18.39 -20.40 1.43
C ARG A 453 -18.29 -19.69 0.10
N ARG A 454 -18.42 -18.36 0.14
CA ARG A 454 -18.16 -17.49 -1.02
C ARG A 454 -16.72 -16.98 -1.02
N VAL A 455 -16.16 -16.84 -2.21
CA VAL A 455 -14.87 -16.17 -2.49
C VAL A 455 -15.12 -14.86 -3.23
N VAL A 456 -14.15 -13.95 -3.19
CA VAL A 456 -14.22 -12.67 -3.91
C VAL A 456 -13.56 -12.81 -5.27
N PHE A 457 -14.31 -12.62 -6.34
CA PHE A 457 -13.80 -12.46 -7.70
C PHE A 457 -13.75 -10.99 -8.10
N SER A 458 -12.74 -10.61 -8.89
CA SER A 458 -12.67 -9.27 -9.50
C SER A 458 -11.67 -9.23 -10.66
N LYS A 459 -11.85 -8.27 -11.57
CA LYS A 459 -10.73 -7.78 -12.39
C LYS A 459 -9.73 -7.07 -11.48
N ALA A 460 -8.44 -7.25 -11.73
CA ALA A 460 -7.39 -6.70 -10.89
C ALA A 460 -6.39 -5.86 -11.70
N TYR A 461 -5.58 -5.08 -10.98
CA TYR A 461 -4.54 -4.21 -11.53
C TYR A 461 -3.21 -4.89 -11.79
#